data_AF-A0A7R7DV77-F1
#
_entry.id   AF-A0A7R7DV77-F1
#
_cell.length_a   1.000
_cell.length_b   1.000
_cell.length_c   1.000
_cell.angle_alpha   90.00
_cell.angle_beta   90.00
_cell.angle_gamma   90.00
#
_symmetry.space_group_name_H-M   'P 1'
#
loop_
_entity.id
_entity.type
_entity.pdbx_description
1 polymer ?
#
loop_
_entity_poly.entity_id
_entity_poly.type
_entity_poly.pdbx_seq_one_letter_code
_entity_poly.pdbx_strand_id
1 'polypeptide(L)'
;MFHRLRSNRASLAALAALLVGILGLVVQWIADPSKFGDAEQSFGITFPPGIIFILVAAVLMVLTSRWWWHPVFAAIACLWIVGAGSLADQLQPNLTSHNAGTVAGNVVMAGGLIVALVAGVVSAVGTLRSRRTRGARAEAPRAEASRS
;
A
#
# COMPACT_ATOMS: atom_id res chain seq x y z
N MET A 1 10.78 14.31 9.90
CA MET A 1 10.06 13.06 9.59
C MET A 1 10.19 12.66 8.11
N PHE A 2 9.92 13.56 7.15
CA PHE A 2 10.08 13.31 5.70
C PHE A 2 11.50 12.95 5.22
N HIS A 3 12.55 13.32 5.97
CA HIS A 3 13.94 13.06 5.56
C HIS A 3 14.30 11.58 5.40
N ARG A 4 13.71 10.65 6.18
CA ARG A 4 14.00 9.20 6.03
C ARG A 4 13.23 8.53 4.88
N LEU A 5 12.02 9.00 4.56
CA LEU A 5 11.32 8.58 3.34
C LEU A 5 12.09 9.02 2.10
N ARG A 6 12.67 10.23 2.12
CA ARG A 6 13.53 10.76 1.03
C ARG A 6 14.76 9.90 0.74
N SER A 7 15.33 9.24 1.75
CA SER A 7 16.46 8.33 1.57
C SER A 7 16.08 6.97 0.99
N ASN A 8 14.80 6.57 1.05
CA ASN A 8 14.32 5.29 0.54
C ASN A 8 13.29 5.50 -0.58
N ARG A 9 13.80 5.65 -1.80
CA ARG A 9 12.99 5.89 -3.03
C ARG A 9 11.86 4.87 -3.19
N ALA A 10 12.05 3.62 -2.76
CA ALA A 10 11.03 2.58 -2.80
C ALA A 10 9.85 2.87 -1.85
N SER A 11 10.09 3.44 -0.67
CA SER A 11 9.02 3.84 0.24
C SER A 11 8.20 5.01 -0.32
N LEU A 12 8.85 5.97 -0.97
CA LEU A 12 8.14 7.07 -1.64
C LEU A 12 7.33 6.57 -2.84
N ALA A 13 7.89 5.65 -3.62
CA ALA A 13 7.18 5.01 -4.72
C ALA A 13 5.94 4.24 -4.22
N ALA A 14 6.06 3.50 -3.12
CA ALA A 14 4.92 2.80 -2.52
C ALA A 14 3.84 3.77 -2.03
N LEU A 15 4.21 4.88 -1.37
CA LEU A 15 3.24 5.90 -0.94
C LEU A 15 2.55 6.56 -2.13
N ALA A 16 3.31 6.95 -3.16
CA ALA A 16 2.75 7.54 -4.38
C ALA A 16 1.80 6.57 -5.08
N ALA A 17 2.14 5.29 -5.13
CA ALA A 17 1.32 4.25 -5.74
C ALA A 17 0.02 3.99 -4.94
N LEU A 18 0.04 4.08 -3.60
CA LEU A 18 -1.18 4.06 -2.79
C LEU A 18 -2.09 5.27 -3.10
N LEU A 19 -1.52 6.46 -3.31
CA LEU A 19 -2.29 7.65 -3.71
C LEU A 19 -2.91 7.46 -5.10
N VAL A 20 -2.19 6.86 -6.05
CA VAL A 20 -2.75 6.47 -7.35
C VAL A 20 -3.89 5.46 -7.19
N GLY A 21 -3.75 4.50 -6.28
CA GLY A 21 -4.81 3.57 -5.89
C GLY A 21 -6.08 4.28 -5.40
N ILE A 22 -5.92 5.28 -4.52
CA ILE A 22 -7.01 6.15 -4.04
C ILE A 22 -7.68 6.89 -5.20
N LEU A 23 -6.89 7.48 -6.11
CA LEU A 23 -7.44 8.20 -7.26
C LEU A 23 -8.29 7.30 -8.15
N GLY A 24 -7.85 6.06 -8.40
CA GLY A 24 -8.63 5.07 -9.14
C GLY A 24 -9.99 4.78 -8.49
N LEU A 25 -10.03 4.60 -7.16
CA LEU A 25 -11.27 4.41 -6.41
C LEU A 25 -12.19 5.64 -6.46
N VAL A 26 -11.63 6.85 -6.37
CA VAL A 26 -12.42 8.10 -6.48
C VAL A 26 -13.05 8.22 -7.86
N VAL A 27 -12.30 7.94 -8.93
CA VAL A 27 -12.83 7.94 -10.30
C VAL A 27 -13.95 6.92 -10.45
N GLN A 28 -13.76 5.70 -9.92
CA GLN A 28 -14.77 4.66 -9.96
C GLN A 28 -16.05 5.05 -9.19
N TRP A 29 -15.91 5.66 -8.01
CA TRP A 29 -17.03 6.13 -7.20
C TRP A 29 -17.81 7.26 -7.85
N ILE A 30 -17.13 8.23 -8.47
CA ILE A 30 -17.79 9.30 -9.21
C ILE A 30 -18.53 8.75 -10.44
N ALA A 31 -17.95 7.74 -11.10
CA ALA A 31 -18.54 7.13 -12.29
C ALA A 31 -19.77 6.27 -12.00
N ASP A 32 -19.80 5.58 -10.86
CA ASP A 32 -20.90 4.71 -10.45
C ASP A 32 -20.97 4.57 -8.91
N PRO A 33 -21.56 5.56 -8.21
CA PRO A 33 -21.62 5.56 -6.75
C PRO A 33 -22.52 4.45 -6.20
N SER A 34 -23.48 3.98 -6.99
CA SER A 34 -24.44 2.94 -6.59
C SER A 34 -23.76 1.62 -6.23
N LYS A 35 -22.60 1.32 -6.84
CA LYS A 35 -21.80 0.12 -6.56
C LYS A 35 -21.21 0.07 -5.15
N PHE A 36 -21.16 1.22 -4.48
CA PHE A 36 -20.64 1.34 -3.13
C PHE A 36 -21.76 1.35 -2.07
N GLY A 37 -23.04 1.39 -2.47
CA GLY A 37 -24.17 1.53 -1.54
C GLY A 37 -24.24 0.46 -0.45
N ASP A 38 -24.00 -0.81 -0.81
CA ASP A 38 -24.00 -1.93 0.15
C ASP A 38 -22.83 -1.82 1.15
N ALA A 39 -21.68 -1.36 0.66
CA ALA A 39 -20.49 -1.17 1.47
C ALA A 39 -20.61 0.07 2.39
N GLU A 40 -21.27 1.13 1.93
CA GLU A 40 -21.54 2.35 2.70
C GLU A 40 -22.49 2.09 3.88
N GLN A 41 -23.53 1.27 3.68
CA GLN A 41 -24.45 0.88 4.75
C GLN A 41 -23.76 0.11 5.88
N SER A 42 -22.74 -0.70 5.56
CA SER A 42 -22.02 -1.51 6.54
C SER A 42 -21.20 -0.69 7.53
N PHE A 43 -20.77 0.52 7.15
CA PHE A 43 -19.94 1.40 7.97
C PHE A 43 -20.65 2.68 8.45
N GLY A 44 -21.88 2.94 7.98
CA GLY A 44 -22.66 4.13 8.36
C GLY A 44 -22.09 5.44 7.81
N ILE A 45 -21.25 5.37 6.78
CA ILE A 45 -20.58 6.52 6.16
C ILE A 45 -20.83 6.44 4.65
N THR A 46 -21.33 7.54 4.05
CA THR A 46 -21.49 7.72 2.59
C THR A 46 -20.14 7.96 1.92
N PHE A 47 -19.20 7.04 2.10
CA PHE A 47 -17.88 7.15 1.51
C PHE A 47 -17.26 5.77 1.28
N PRO A 48 -16.66 5.50 0.10
CA PRO A 48 -16.13 4.19 -0.22
C PRO A 48 -15.14 3.68 0.84
N PRO A 49 -15.42 2.56 1.52
CA PRO A 49 -14.59 2.07 2.62
C PRO A 49 -13.16 1.74 2.16
N GLY A 50 -12.97 1.36 0.89
CA GLY A 50 -11.65 1.15 0.30
C GLY A 50 -10.75 2.39 0.33
N ILE A 51 -11.30 3.59 0.11
CA ILE A 51 -10.52 4.83 0.15
C ILE A 51 -10.03 5.10 1.57
N ILE A 52 -10.93 4.95 2.56
CA ILE A 52 -10.60 5.11 3.99
C ILE A 52 -9.49 4.13 4.36
N PHE A 53 -9.60 2.87 3.93
CA PHE A 53 -8.60 1.85 4.23
C PHE A 53 -7.22 2.19 3.67
N ILE A 54 -7.14 2.60 2.40
CA ILE A 54 -5.85 2.98 1.79
C ILE A 54 -5.29 4.24 2.44
N LEU A 55 -6.13 5.23 2.78
CA LEU A 55 -5.70 6.42 3.50
C LEU A 55 -5.13 6.09 4.88
N VAL A 56 -5.82 5.25 5.66
CA VAL A 56 -5.32 4.79 6.97
C VAL A 56 -4.00 4.05 6.80
N ALA A 57 -3.88 3.16 5.82
CA ALA A 57 -2.63 2.46 5.55
C ALA A 57 -1.49 3.41 5.14
N ALA A 58 -1.77 4.42 4.31
CA ALA A 58 -0.81 5.43 3.90
C ALA A 58 -0.36 6.29 5.10
N VAL A 59 -1.30 6.72 5.94
CA VAL A 59 -1.01 7.47 7.17
C VAL A 59 -0.19 6.63 8.14
N LEU A 60 -0.57 5.37 8.37
CA LEU A 60 0.19 4.44 9.20
C LEU A 60 1.60 4.25 8.65
N MET A 61 1.77 4.10 7.33
CA MET A 61 3.08 3.98 6.71
C MET A 61 3.95 5.23 6.94
N VAL A 62 3.36 6.43 6.93
CA VAL A 62 4.06 7.68 7.27
C VAL A 62 4.39 7.72 8.76
N LEU A 63 3.43 7.50 9.65
CA LEU A 63 3.61 7.55 11.11
C LEU A 63 4.63 6.51 11.61
N THR A 64 4.61 5.33 11.00
CA THR A 64 5.51 4.23 11.32
C THR A 64 6.79 4.25 10.50
N SER A 65 7.07 5.28 9.69
CA SER A 65 8.25 5.33 8.82
C SER A 65 9.59 5.24 9.58
N ARG A 66 9.57 5.47 10.90
CA ARG A 66 10.72 5.28 11.79
C ARG A 66 10.99 3.80 12.13
N TRP A 67 10.03 2.93 11.89
CA TRP A 67 10.08 1.51 12.18
C TRP A 67 10.21 0.70 10.90
N TRP A 68 11.01 -0.36 10.96
CA TRP A 68 11.39 -1.17 9.79
C TRP A 68 10.25 -1.96 9.14
N TRP A 69 9.14 -2.13 9.85
CA TRP A 69 7.96 -2.87 9.40
C TRP A 69 6.91 -1.97 8.73
N HIS A 70 7.17 -0.67 8.57
CA HIS A 70 6.25 0.25 7.89
C HIS A 70 5.78 -0.18 6.48
N PRO A 71 6.56 -0.91 5.65
CA PRO A 71 6.08 -1.30 4.32
C PRO A 71 4.97 -2.37 4.36
N VAL A 72 4.78 -3.03 5.52
CA VAL A 72 3.75 -4.06 5.69
C VAL A 72 2.35 -3.48 5.50
N PHE A 73 2.13 -2.21 5.85
CA PHE A 73 0.83 -1.55 5.67
C PHE A 73 0.42 -1.42 4.20
N ALA A 74 1.37 -1.22 3.27
CA ALA A 74 1.08 -1.19 1.84
C ALA A 74 0.69 -2.59 1.33
N ALA A 75 1.35 -3.64 1.83
CA ALA A 75 1.02 -5.02 1.49
C ALA A 75 -0.37 -5.42 2.02
N ILE A 76 -0.69 -5.04 3.25
CA ILE A 76 -2.02 -5.26 3.85
C ILE A 76 -3.09 -4.50 3.07
N ALA A 77 -2.84 -3.24 2.69
CA ALA A 77 -3.74 -2.45 1.83
C ALA A 77 -4.05 -3.15 0.52
N CYS A 78 -3.01 -3.65 -0.17
CA CYS A 78 -3.18 -4.36 -1.42
C CYS A 78 -3.94 -5.68 -1.23
N LEU A 79 -3.58 -6.46 -0.21
CA LEU A 79 -4.20 -7.76 0.06
C LEU A 79 -5.67 -7.61 0.45
N TRP A 80 -6.02 -6.58 1.21
CA TRP A 80 -7.41 -6.28 1.55
C TRP A 80 -8.21 -5.83 0.34
N ILE A 81 -7.74 -4.87 -0.45
CA ILE A 81 -8.51 -4.36 -1.60
C ILE A 81 -8.70 -5.45 -2.66
N VAL A 82 -7.62 -6.18 -2.99
CA VAL A 82 -7.71 -7.26 -3.98
C VAL A 82 -8.49 -8.44 -3.40
N GLY A 83 -8.20 -8.85 -2.16
CA GLY A 83 -8.86 -9.99 -1.52
C GLY A 83 -10.35 -9.75 -1.24
N ALA A 84 -10.70 -8.64 -0.59
CA ALA A 84 -12.10 -8.29 -0.33
C ALA A 84 -12.85 -7.98 -1.63
N GLY A 85 -12.22 -7.32 -2.60
CA GLY A 85 -12.81 -7.05 -3.92
C GLY A 85 -13.05 -8.32 -4.74
N SER A 86 -12.17 -9.32 -4.64
CA SER A 86 -12.36 -10.64 -5.25
C SER A 86 -13.43 -11.46 -4.52
N LEU A 87 -13.44 -11.46 -3.19
CA LEU A 87 -14.43 -12.20 -2.39
C LEU A 87 -15.85 -11.64 -2.51
N ALA A 88 -15.97 -10.33 -2.77
CA ALA A 88 -17.26 -9.68 -3.04
C ALA A 88 -17.71 -9.80 -4.50
N ASP A 89 -16.98 -10.54 -5.34
CA ASP A 89 -17.21 -10.72 -6.78
C ASP A 89 -17.37 -9.39 -7.55
N GLN A 90 -16.71 -8.33 -7.07
CA GLN A 90 -16.87 -6.99 -7.65
C GLN A 90 -15.80 -6.67 -8.71
N LEU A 91 -14.63 -7.32 -8.67
CA LEU A 91 -13.52 -6.96 -9.56
C LEU A 91 -13.74 -7.35 -11.02
N GLN A 92 -14.23 -8.56 -11.28
CA GLN A 92 -14.49 -9.05 -12.64
C GLN A 92 -15.62 -8.29 -13.34
N PRO A 93 -16.81 -8.08 -12.73
CA PRO A 93 -17.89 -7.30 -13.36
C PRO A 93 -17.57 -5.80 -13.48
N ASN A 94 -16.65 -5.25 -12.68
CA ASN A 94 -16.17 -3.88 -12.87
C ASN A 94 -15.25 -3.73 -14.10
N LEU A 95 -14.52 -4.77 -14.48
CA LEU A 95 -13.66 -4.77 -15.68
C LEU A 95 -14.44 -4.96 -16.98
N THR A 96 -15.57 -5.65 -16.93
CA THR A 96 -16.44 -5.90 -18.10
C THR A 96 -17.62 -4.94 -18.19
N SER A 97 -17.69 -3.96 -17.27
CA SER A 97 -18.76 -2.96 -17.21
C SER A 97 -18.76 -2.07 -18.46
N HIS A 98 -19.95 -1.75 -18.98
CA HIS A 98 -20.13 -0.78 -20.06
C HIS A 98 -19.82 0.67 -19.65
N ASN A 99 -19.68 0.94 -18.35
CA ASN A 99 -19.26 2.25 -17.84
C ASN A 99 -17.73 2.38 -17.92
N ALA A 100 -17.25 3.20 -18.86
CA ALA A 100 -15.84 3.46 -19.08
C ALA A 100 -15.12 4.06 -17.86
N GLY A 101 -15.82 4.86 -17.04
CA GLY A 101 -15.26 5.44 -15.81
C GLY A 101 -14.98 4.37 -14.75
N THR A 102 -15.86 3.38 -14.62
CA THR A 102 -15.67 2.24 -13.72
C THR A 102 -14.48 1.38 -14.15
N VAL A 103 -14.35 1.11 -15.45
CA VAL A 103 -13.22 0.33 -15.99
C VAL A 103 -11.90 1.09 -15.78
N ALA A 104 -11.87 2.38 -16.14
CA ALA A 104 -10.69 3.22 -15.97
C ALA A 104 -10.27 3.33 -14.50
N GLY A 105 -11.22 3.59 -13.60
CA GLY A 105 -10.98 3.66 -12.17
C GLY A 105 -10.41 2.35 -11.61
N ASN A 106 -10.98 1.21 -12.02
CA ASN A 106 -10.51 -0.10 -11.57
C ASN A 106 -9.10 -0.44 -12.08
N VAL A 107 -8.79 -0.11 -13.34
CA VAL A 107 -7.43 -0.30 -13.91
C VAL A 107 -6.41 0.58 -13.18
N VAL A 108 -6.72 1.87 -12.95
CA VAL A 108 -5.84 2.79 -12.23
C VAL A 108 -5.64 2.33 -10.79
N MET A 109 -6.72 1.91 -10.12
CA MET A 109 -6.65 1.37 -8.76
C MET A 109 -5.76 0.13 -8.70
N ALA A 110 -6.03 -0.88 -9.53
CA ALA A 110 -5.29 -2.13 -9.55
C ALA A 110 -3.81 -1.92 -9.87
N GLY A 111 -3.51 -1.08 -10.87
CA GLY A 111 -2.13 -0.72 -11.23
C GLY A 111 -1.40 -0.01 -10.08
N GLY A 112 -2.05 0.96 -9.43
CA GLY A 112 -1.51 1.64 -8.26
C GLY A 112 -1.21 0.68 -7.11
N LEU A 113 -2.11 -0.26 -6.81
CA LEU A 113 -1.92 -1.22 -5.73
C LEU A 113 -0.82 -2.25 -6.02
N ILE A 114 -0.69 -2.73 -7.27
CA ILE A 114 0.40 -3.63 -7.66
C ILE A 114 1.75 -2.92 -7.49
N VAL A 115 1.87 -1.68 -7.94
CA VAL A 115 3.11 -0.90 -7.76
C VAL A 115 3.38 -0.66 -6.28
N ALA A 116 2.34 -0.35 -5.48
CA ALA A 116 2.47 -0.16 -4.04
C ALA A 116 2.98 -1.41 -3.33
N LEU A 117 2.46 -2.59 -3.71
CA LEU A 117 2.90 -3.87 -3.19
C LEU A 117 4.37 -4.14 -3.52
N VAL A 118 4.75 -4.04 -4.80
CA VAL A 118 6.12 -4.30 -5.26
C VAL A 118 7.10 -3.33 -4.58
N ALA A 119 6.79 -2.03 -4.61
CA ALA A 119 7.64 -1.01 -3.98
C ALA A 119 7.73 -1.20 -2.46
N GLY A 120 6.64 -1.60 -1.80
CA GLY A 120 6.60 -1.95 -0.39
C GLY A 120 7.52 -3.13 -0.05
N VAL A 121 7.43 -4.22 -0.83
CA VAL A 121 8.29 -5.41 -0.67
C VAL A 121 9.76 -5.06 -0.89
N VAL A 122 10.09 -4.34 -1.97
CA VAL A 122 11.47 -3.91 -2.26
C VAL A 122 12.02 -3.06 -1.11
N SER A 123 11.21 -2.14 -0.58
CA SER A 123 11.57 -1.30 0.57
C SER A 123 11.84 -2.14 1.83
N ALA A 124 11.01 -3.16 2.11
CA ALA A 124 11.19 -4.05 3.25
C ALA A 124 12.47 -4.88 3.14
N VAL A 125 12.70 -5.50 1.97
CA VAL A 125 13.89 -6.32 1.70
C VAL A 125 15.16 -5.48 1.77
N GLY A 126 15.16 -4.28 1.19
CA GLY A 126 16.31 -3.35 1.26
C GLY A 126 16.66 -2.95 2.69
N THR A 127 15.64 -2.72 3.52
CA THR A 127 15.82 -2.39 4.94
C THR A 127 16.38 -3.58 5.72
N LEU A 128 15.90 -4.79 5.44
CA LEU A 128 16.38 -6.01 6.10
C LEU A 128 17.84 -6.31 5.77
N ARG A 129 18.22 -6.17 4.49
CA ARG A 129 19.63 -6.35 4.03
C ARG A 129 20.58 -5.32 4.64
N SER A 130 20.14 -4.06 4.73
CA SER A 130 20.92 -2.97 5.34
C SER A 130 21.17 -3.15 6.84
N ARG A 131 20.30 -3.90 7.53
CA ARG A 131 20.46 -4.24 8.95
C ARG A 131 21.42 -5.40 9.17
N ARG A 132 21.31 -6.47 8.37
CA ARG A 132 22.23 -7.62 8.45
C ARG A 132 23.69 -7.20 8.26
N THR A 133 23.94 -6.31 7.31
CA THR A 133 25.29 -5.79 7.04
C THR A 133 25.85 -4.92 8.18
N ARG A 134 25.03 -4.12 8.86
CA ARG A 134 25.46 -3.36 10.06
C ARG A 134 25.71 -4.28 11.26
N GLY A 135 24.89 -5.30 11.47
CA GLY A 135 25.09 -6.29 12.52
C GLY A 135 26.43 -7.01 12.37
N ALA A 136 26.72 -7.52 11.17
CA ALA A 136 27.97 -8.21 10.86
C ALA A 136 29.22 -7.32 11.07
N ARG A 137 29.14 -6.01 10.73
CA ARG A 137 30.24 -5.06 10.99
C ARG A 137 30.45 -4.73 12.46
N ALA A 138 29.40 -4.79 13.29
CA ALA A 138 29.49 -4.50 14.72
C ALA A 138 30.08 -5.68 15.53
N GLU A 139 29.92 -6.91 15.04
CA GLU A 139 30.44 -8.13 15.68
C GLU A 139 31.92 -8.38 15.36
N ALA A 140 32.41 -8.00 14.18
CA ALA A 140 33.81 -8.16 13.77
C ALA A 140 34.86 -7.60 14.76
N PRO A 141 34.76 -6.34 15.27
CA PRO A 141 35.76 -5.80 16.20
C PRO A 141 35.70 -6.40 17.61
N ARG A 142 34.56 -6.99 18.03
CA ARG A 142 34.45 -7.65 19.33
C ARG A 142 35.14 -9.02 19.34
N ALA A 143 35.14 -9.72 18.21
CA ALA A 143 35.81 -11.02 18.07
C ALA A 143 37.34 -10.90 18.03
N GLU A 144 37.88 -9.76 17.58
CA GLU A 144 39.33 -9.48 17.64
C GLU A 144 39.79 -9.13 19.06
N ALA A 145 39.00 -8.35 19.81
CA ALA A 145 39.37 -7.92 21.17
C ALA A 145 39.33 -9.04 22.23
N SER A 146 38.64 -10.16 21.98
CA SER A 146 38.62 -11.31 22.89
C SER A 146 39.73 -12.34 22.62
N ARG A 147 40.60 -12.08 21.64
CA ARG A 147 41.73 -12.97 21.27
C ARG A 147 43.09 -12.43 21.71
N SER A 148 43.13 -11.23 22.27
CA SER A 148 44.29 -10.57 22.89
C SER A 148 44.25 -10.73 24.40
#